data_AF-V3ZQI1-F1
#
_entry.id   AF-V3ZQI1-F1
#
_cell.length_a   1.000
_cell.length_b   1.000
_cell.length_c   1.000
_cell.angle_alpha   90.00
_cell.angle_beta   90.00
_cell.angle_gamma   90.00
#
_symmetry.space_group_name_H-M   'P 1'
#
loop_
_entity.id
_entity.type
_entity.pdbx_description
1 polymer ?
#
loop_
_entity_poly.entity_id
_entity_poly.type
_entity_poly.pdbx_seq_one_letter_code
_entity_poly.pdbx_strand_id
1 'polypeptide(L)'
;MRPEHPDGAFLVRDSESSPGEFSISVKFGDSVQHFKVLRDGAGHYYLWVVKFDSINQLIDYHRQSSVSRTQNIILKDMVSPSTSVQAAYDFEPQNPDELAFKKHDIIRVIEKFDQNWWKGELNGKIGVFPVTYVKIIPV
;
A
#
# COMPACT_ATOMS: atom_id res chain seq x y z
N MET A 1 10.93 -13.35 -10.01
CA MET A 1 10.96 -11.94 -10.47
C MET A 1 10.14 -11.13 -9.48
N ARG A 2 10.64 -9.99 -8.98
CA ARG A 2 9.84 -9.10 -8.13
C ARG A 2 8.71 -8.50 -8.99
N PRO A 3 7.47 -8.38 -8.49
CA PRO A 3 6.44 -7.70 -9.26
C PRO A 3 6.88 -6.28 -9.54
N GLU A 4 6.92 -5.93 -10.81
CA GLU A 4 7.26 -4.58 -11.23
C GLU A 4 6.09 -3.66 -10.89
N HIS A 5 6.38 -2.56 -10.19
CA HIS A 5 5.35 -1.57 -9.90
C HIS A 5 4.97 -0.80 -11.17
N PRO A 6 3.69 -0.47 -11.38
CA PRO A 6 3.27 0.27 -12.57
C PRO A 6 3.76 1.72 -12.52
N ASP A 7 3.77 2.38 -13.67
CA ASP A 7 3.87 3.85 -13.72
C ASP A 7 2.75 4.49 -12.91
N GLY A 8 3.13 5.46 -12.08
CA GLY A 8 2.26 6.08 -11.10
C GLY A 8 2.34 5.46 -9.70
N ALA A 9 2.99 4.31 -9.54
CA ALA A 9 3.20 3.70 -8.23
C ALA A 9 3.93 4.67 -7.30
N PHE A 10 3.36 4.95 -6.13
CA PHE A 10 3.87 6.00 -5.26
C PHE A 10 4.03 5.59 -3.79
N LEU A 11 4.85 6.37 -3.10
CA LEU A 11 4.92 6.41 -1.64
C LEU A 11 5.00 7.86 -1.17
N VAL A 12 4.42 8.12 0.01
CA VAL A 12 4.62 9.37 0.74
C VAL A 12 5.67 9.13 1.82
N ARG A 13 6.63 10.04 1.92
CA ARG A 13 7.74 9.97 2.86
C ARG A 13 8.07 11.34 3.43
N ASP A 14 8.83 11.35 4.52
CA ASP A 14 9.50 12.56 4.98
C ASP A 14 10.46 13.07 3.89
N SER A 15 10.49 14.39 3.75
CA SER A 15 11.35 15.06 2.79
C SER A 15 12.80 15.01 3.28
N GLU A 16 13.67 14.39 2.50
CA GLU A 16 15.12 14.32 2.79
C GLU A 16 15.81 15.68 2.76
N SER A 17 15.30 16.62 1.95
CA SER A 17 15.89 17.94 1.78
C SER A 17 15.25 19.01 2.67
N SER A 18 14.15 18.71 3.37
CA SER A 18 13.41 19.68 4.17
C SER A 18 12.73 19.00 5.36
N PRO A 19 13.40 18.95 6.53
CA PRO A 19 12.87 18.30 7.73
C PRO A 19 11.50 18.86 8.12
N GLY A 20 10.53 17.97 8.38
CA GLY A 20 9.15 18.34 8.75
C GLY A 20 8.20 18.53 7.56
N GLU A 21 8.68 18.40 6.32
CA GLU A 21 7.86 18.43 5.12
C GLU A 21 7.78 17.04 4.47
N PHE A 22 6.77 16.82 3.63
CA PHE A 22 6.56 15.54 2.96
C PHE A 22 6.99 15.58 1.49
N SER A 23 7.26 14.41 0.92
CA SER A 23 7.49 14.23 -0.51
C SER A 23 6.76 13.00 -1.02
N ILE A 24 6.21 13.10 -2.23
CA ILE A 24 5.60 11.99 -2.96
C ILE A 24 6.62 11.49 -3.97
N SER A 25 7.07 10.25 -3.81
CA SER A 25 7.97 9.61 -4.77
C SER A 25 7.16 8.71 -5.68
N VAL A 26 7.28 8.89 -6.99
CA VAL A 26 6.45 8.22 -8.00
C VAL A 26 7.33 7.57 -9.05
N LYS A 27 7.11 6.28 -9.33
CA LYS A 27 7.75 5.60 -10.48
C LYS A 27 7.12 6.09 -11.79
N PHE A 28 7.96 6.43 -12.75
CA PHE A 28 7.54 6.74 -14.12
C PHE A 28 8.65 6.33 -15.10
N GLY A 29 8.36 5.35 -15.95
CA GLY A 29 9.36 4.64 -16.74
C GLY A 29 10.41 3.98 -15.83
N ASP A 30 11.69 4.17 -16.16
CA ASP A 30 12.81 3.61 -15.41
C ASP A 30 13.30 4.50 -14.26
N SER A 31 12.60 5.61 -14.00
CA SER A 31 13.02 6.62 -13.02
C SER A 31 11.99 6.80 -11.90
N VAL A 32 12.47 7.29 -10.76
CA VAL A 32 11.63 7.76 -9.67
C VAL A 32 11.67 9.29 -9.67
N GLN A 33 10.49 9.91 -9.73
CA GLN A 33 10.33 11.36 -9.62
C GLN A 33 9.86 11.71 -8.21
N HIS A 34 10.36 12.81 -7.66
CA HIS A 34 10.01 13.28 -6.31
C HIS A 34 9.29 14.62 -6.39
N PHE A 35 8.06 14.66 -5.89
CA PHE A 35 7.24 15.86 -5.80
C PHE A 35 7.19 16.32 -4.34
N LYS A 36 7.66 17.54 -4.08
CA LYS A 36 7.61 18.12 -2.75
C LYS A 36 6.17 18.51 -2.41
N VAL A 37 5.66 18.06 -1.28
CA VAL A 37 4.35 18.48 -0.76
C VAL A 37 4.55 19.77 0.01
N LEU A 38 3.96 20.83 -0.48
CA LEU A 38 3.99 22.14 0.16
C LEU A 38 2.80 22.28 1.10
N ARG A 39 2.97 23.13 2.12
CA ARG A 39 1.92 23.49 3.08
C ARG A 39 1.88 25.00 3.23
N ASP A 40 0.70 25.60 3.14
CA ASP A 40 0.55 27.05 3.35
C ASP A 40 0.39 27.40 4.84
N GLY A 41 0.38 28.69 5.16
CA GLY A 41 0.25 29.18 6.54
C GLY A 41 -1.09 28.86 7.20
N ALA A 42 -2.13 28.54 6.42
CA ALA A 42 -3.42 28.07 6.93
C ALA A 42 -3.45 26.55 7.13
N GLY A 43 -2.40 25.85 6.70
CA GLY A 43 -2.20 24.43 6.92
C GLY A 43 -2.61 23.53 5.75
N HIS A 44 -3.03 24.08 4.60
CA HIS A 44 -3.46 23.29 3.44
C HIS A 44 -2.27 22.76 2.64
N TYR A 45 -2.40 21.53 2.15
CA TYR A 45 -1.40 20.80 1.38
C TYR A 45 -1.59 20.98 -0.12
N TYR A 46 -0.51 21.09 -0.89
CA TYR A 46 -0.56 21.19 -2.34
C TYR A 46 0.76 20.79 -3.02
N LEU A 47 0.66 20.31 -4.26
CA LEU A 47 1.81 20.20 -5.17
C LEU A 47 1.91 21.42 -6.09
N TRP A 48 0.76 21.97 -6.50
CA TRP A 48 0.66 23.02 -7.49
C TRP A 48 -0.31 24.13 -7.04
N VAL A 49 -1.41 24.33 -7.78
CA VAL A 49 -2.36 25.42 -7.54
C VAL A 49 -3.52 24.98 -6.65
N VAL A 50 -3.92 23.71 -6.74
CA VAL A 50 -5.04 23.14 -5.96
C VAL A 50 -4.55 22.78 -4.56
N LYS A 51 -5.33 23.16 -3.54
CA LYS A 51 -5.02 22.98 -2.12
C LYS A 51 -6.02 22.03 -1.46
N PHE A 52 -5.55 21.28 -0.46
CA PHE A 52 -6.30 20.23 0.21
C PHE A 52 -6.13 20.28 1.73
N ASP A 53 -7.12 19.83 2.48
CA ASP A 53 -7.07 19.82 3.95
C ASP A 53 -6.17 18.73 4.51
N SER A 54 -5.86 17.71 3.70
CA SER A 54 -5.02 16.59 4.09
C SER A 54 -4.23 16.02 2.91
N ILE A 55 -3.13 15.33 3.23
CA ILE A 55 -2.33 14.58 2.25
C ILE A 55 -3.17 13.48 1.59
N ASN A 56 -4.08 12.84 2.33
CA ASN A 56 -4.99 11.83 1.78
C ASN A 56 -5.89 12.41 0.68
N GLN A 57 -6.52 13.57 0.91
CA GLN A 57 -7.33 14.23 -0.13
C GLN A 57 -6.48 14.63 -1.35
N LEU A 58 -5.27 15.12 -1.13
CA LEU A 58 -4.32 15.43 -2.20
C LEU A 58 -4.01 14.18 -3.05
N ILE A 59 -3.73 13.04 -2.39
CA ILE A 59 -3.48 11.76 -3.06
C ILE A 59 -4.70 11.33 -3.86
N ASP A 60 -5.89 11.34 -3.25
CA ASP A 60 -7.13 10.86 -3.87
C ASP A 60 -7.48 11.68 -5.12
N TYR A 61 -7.27 13.00 -5.07
CA TYR A 61 -7.39 13.86 -6.24
C TYR A 61 -6.41 13.44 -7.36
N HIS A 62 -5.17 13.16 -6.98
CA HIS A 62 -4.12 12.78 -7.92
C HIS A 62 -4.18 11.33 -8.41
N ARG A 63 -5.13 10.52 -7.92
CA ARG A 63 -5.54 9.26 -8.57
C ARG A 63 -6.37 9.48 -9.84
N GLN A 64 -6.79 10.71 -10.11
CA GLN A 64 -7.55 11.08 -11.31
C GLN A 64 -6.93 12.25 -12.08
N SER A 65 -6.07 13.04 -11.43
CA SER A 65 -5.40 14.21 -12.02
C SER A 65 -3.88 14.09 -11.94
N SER A 66 -3.16 14.52 -12.98
CA SER A 66 -1.70 14.34 -13.04
C SER A 66 -0.96 15.07 -11.89
N VAL A 67 0.04 14.42 -11.31
CA VAL A 67 1.00 15.07 -10.38
C VAL A 67 2.07 15.88 -11.11
N SER A 68 2.24 15.69 -12.41
CA SER A 68 3.21 16.43 -13.24
C SER A 68 2.50 17.42 -14.17
N ARG A 69 3.14 18.58 -14.40
CA ARG A 69 2.67 19.59 -15.37
C ARG A 69 3.05 19.26 -16.82
N THR A 70 4.04 18.39 -17.02
CA THR A 70 4.60 18.07 -18.34
C THR A 70 4.29 16.65 -18.79
N GLN A 71 4.05 15.74 -17.86
CA GLN A 71 3.79 14.33 -18.12
C GLN A 71 2.44 13.93 -17.52
N ASN A 72 1.80 12.90 -18.08
CA ASN A 72 0.57 12.33 -17.53
C ASN A 72 0.94 11.26 -16.51
N ILE A 73 1.02 11.64 -15.23
CA ILE A 73 1.41 10.75 -14.13
C ILE A 73 0.29 10.77 -13.09
N ILE A 74 -0.49 9.69 -13.04
CA ILE A 74 -1.58 9.50 -12.09
C ILE A 74 -1.12 8.58 -10.97
N LEU A 75 -1.45 8.90 -9.72
CA LEU A 75 -1.05 8.09 -8.56
C LEU A 75 -1.76 6.74 -8.55
N LYS A 76 -0.98 5.68 -8.34
CA LYS A 76 -1.45 4.30 -8.19
C LYS A 76 -0.80 3.66 -6.97
N ASP A 77 -1.49 2.73 -6.34
CA ASP A 77 -0.90 2.00 -5.23
C ASP A 77 0.27 1.13 -5.71
N MET A 78 1.29 1.00 -4.86
CA MET A 78 2.36 0.06 -5.12
C MET A 78 1.82 -1.37 -5.13
N VAL A 79 2.24 -2.16 -6.11
CA VAL A 79 2.02 -3.61 -6.10
C VAL A 79 2.87 -4.22 -4.99
N SER A 80 2.29 -4.41 -3.81
CA SER A 80 2.93 -5.17 -2.74
C SER A 80 3.19 -6.58 -3.26
N PRO A 81 4.41 -7.15 -3.13
CA PRO A 81 4.63 -8.54 -3.50
C PRO A 81 3.62 -9.41 -2.74
N SER A 82 2.76 -10.08 -3.49
CA SER A 82 1.76 -10.98 -2.92
C SER A 82 2.50 -12.09 -2.20
N THR A 83 2.57 -12.00 -0.87
CA THR A 83 3.07 -13.09 -0.05
C THR A 83 1.96 -14.12 0.03
N SER A 84 2.22 -15.35 -0.40
CA SER A 84 1.31 -16.46 -0.15
C SER A 84 1.84 -17.32 0.98
N VAL A 85 0.93 -17.81 1.79
CA VAL A 85 1.26 -18.73 2.88
C VAL A 85 0.42 -20.00 2.73
N GLN A 86 0.98 -21.13 3.16
CA GLN A 86 0.27 -22.39 3.23
C GLN A 86 -0.17 -22.64 4.68
N ALA A 87 -1.44 -22.97 4.89
CA ALA A 87 -1.94 -23.40 6.18
C ALA A 87 -1.25 -24.71 6.63
N ALA A 88 -0.59 -24.68 7.78
CA ALA A 88 0.04 -25.85 8.40
C ALA A 88 -0.96 -26.67 9.24
N TYR A 89 -2.06 -26.03 9.67
CA TYR A 89 -3.12 -26.61 10.48
C TYR A 89 -4.49 -26.06 10.04
N ASP A 90 -5.55 -26.73 10.44
CA ASP A 90 -6.91 -26.18 10.34
C ASP A 90 -7.09 -25.02 11.33
N PHE A 91 -7.88 -24.02 10.95
CA PHE A 91 -8.23 -22.91 11.82
C PHE A 91 -9.72 -22.60 11.72
N GLU A 92 -10.38 -22.65 12.87
CA GLU A 92 -11.80 -22.33 13.03
C GLU A 92 -11.92 -20.96 13.72
N PRO A 93 -12.54 -19.96 13.06
CA PRO A 93 -12.75 -18.63 13.61
C PRO A 93 -13.49 -18.62 14.94
N GLN A 94 -13.01 -17.84 15.89
CA GLN A 94 -13.72 -17.49 17.12
C GLN A 94 -14.43 -16.14 16.99
N ASN A 95 -13.92 -15.25 16.14
CA ASN A 95 -14.46 -13.93 15.89
C ASN A 95 -14.87 -13.74 14.42
N PRO A 96 -15.85 -12.86 14.11
CA PRO A 96 -16.36 -12.68 12.75
C PRO A 96 -15.35 -12.10 11.75
N ASP A 97 -14.29 -11.46 12.23
CA ASP A 97 -13.20 -10.87 11.43
C ASP A 97 -12.09 -11.89 11.10
N GLU A 98 -12.14 -13.09 11.67
CA GLU A 98 -11.17 -14.15 11.46
C GLU A 98 -11.47 -14.99 10.20
N LEU A 99 -10.41 -15.42 9.51
CA LEU A 99 -10.48 -16.17 8.26
C LEU A 99 -10.43 -17.67 8.54
N ALA A 100 -11.50 -18.41 8.24
CA ALA A 100 -11.48 -19.89 8.30
C ALA A 100 -10.65 -20.48 7.17
N PHE A 101 -9.85 -21.51 7.48
CA PHE A 101 -9.09 -22.28 6.48
C PHE A 101 -8.77 -23.70 6.97
N LYS A 102 -8.44 -24.57 6.01
CA LYS A 102 -8.02 -25.95 6.23
C LYS A 102 -6.53 -26.12 5.96
N LYS A 103 -5.93 -27.12 6.61
CA LYS A 103 -4.54 -27.49 6.37
C LYS A 103 -4.29 -27.68 4.87
N HIS A 104 -3.19 -27.10 4.40
CA HIS A 104 -2.73 -27.01 3.01
C HIS A 104 -3.40 -25.93 2.14
N ASP A 105 -4.39 -25.20 2.63
CA ASP A 105 -4.94 -24.05 1.90
C ASP A 105 -3.85 -22.99 1.64
N ILE A 106 -3.96 -22.35 0.48
CA ILE A 106 -3.06 -21.27 0.06
C ILE A 106 -3.77 -19.94 0.28
N ILE A 107 -3.28 -19.19 1.25
CA ILE A 107 -3.87 -17.91 1.66
C ILE A 107 -3.00 -16.80 1.07
N ARG A 108 -3.64 -15.87 0.36
CA ARG A 108 -2.99 -14.65 -0.14
C ARG A 108 -2.91 -13.65 1.00
N VAL A 109 -1.71 -13.31 1.47
CA VAL A 109 -1.53 -12.29 2.50
C VAL A 109 -1.80 -10.92 1.89
N ILE A 110 -2.73 -10.19 2.50
CA ILE A 110 -3.08 -8.81 2.16
C ILE A 110 -2.27 -7.84 3.01
N GLU A 111 -2.17 -8.09 4.31
CA GLU A 111 -1.55 -7.17 5.26
C GLU A 111 -0.91 -7.93 6.42
N LYS A 112 0.25 -7.45 6.90
CA LYS A 112 0.96 -7.99 8.06
C LYS A 112 0.91 -6.97 9.18
N PHE A 113 -0.11 -7.03 10.04
CA PHE A 113 -0.29 -6.09 11.14
C PHE A 113 0.86 -6.18 12.13
N ASP A 114 1.17 -7.41 12.57
CA ASP A 114 2.24 -7.70 13.52
C ASP A 114 2.80 -9.13 13.35
N GLN A 115 3.47 -9.64 14.39
CA GLN A 115 4.08 -10.97 14.40
C GLN A 115 3.07 -12.10 14.72
N ASN A 116 1.87 -11.77 15.16
CA ASN A 116 0.86 -12.70 15.66
C ASN A 116 -0.29 -12.87 14.68
N TRP A 117 -0.77 -11.80 14.06
CA TRP A 117 -1.96 -11.80 13.21
C TRP A 117 -1.74 -11.12 11.86
N TRP A 118 -1.99 -11.86 10.79
CA TRP A 118 -1.99 -11.33 9.43
C TRP A 118 -3.39 -11.33 8.84
N LYS A 119 -3.64 -10.42 7.91
CA LYS A 119 -4.86 -10.39 7.10
C LYS A 119 -4.59 -11.08 5.78
N GLY A 120 -5.50 -11.94 5.35
CA GLY A 120 -5.40 -12.57 4.05
C GLY A 120 -6.73 -12.84 3.40
N GLU A 121 -6.64 -13.42 2.22
CA GLU A 121 -7.77 -13.82 1.40
C GLU A 121 -7.66 -15.30 1.04
N LEU A 122 -8.78 -16.00 1.17
CA LEU A 122 -8.98 -17.36 0.69
C LEU A 122 -10.36 -17.48 0.06
N ASN A 123 -10.44 -17.88 -1.21
CA ASN A 123 -11.69 -18.09 -1.95
C ASN A 123 -12.66 -16.88 -1.88
N GLY A 124 -12.13 -15.66 -2.03
CA GLY A 124 -12.89 -14.41 -1.96
C GLY A 124 -13.31 -13.97 -0.55
N LYS A 125 -13.01 -14.76 0.49
CA LYS A 125 -13.22 -14.37 1.89
C LYS A 125 -11.96 -13.70 2.42
N ILE A 126 -12.14 -12.59 3.12
CA ILE A 126 -11.06 -11.81 3.74
C ILE A 126 -11.25 -11.85 5.25
N GLY A 127 -10.16 -12.09 5.97
CA GLY A 127 -10.14 -12.06 7.43
C GLY A 127 -8.73 -12.17 8.00
N VAL A 128 -8.62 -12.11 9.32
CA VAL A 128 -7.36 -12.24 10.05
C VAL A 128 -7.10 -13.68 10.45
N PHE A 129 -5.83 -14.07 10.54
CA PHE A 129 -5.43 -15.40 10.98
C PHE A 129 -4.10 -15.38 11.73
N PRO A 130 -3.86 -16.36 12.62
CA PRO A 130 -2.63 -16.44 13.38
C PRO A 130 -1.45 -16.87 12.51
N VAL A 131 -0.34 -16.13 12.59
CA VAL A 131 0.90 -16.40 11.83
C VAL A 131 1.46 -17.79 12.14
N THR A 132 1.28 -18.27 13.37
CA THR A 132 1.75 -19.58 13.82
C THR A 132 1.04 -20.76 13.14
N TYR A 133 -0.09 -20.52 12.46
CA TYR A 133 -0.85 -21.56 11.77
C TYR A 133 -0.46 -21.74 10.30
N VAL A 134 0.46 -20.91 9.80
CA VAL A 134 0.83 -20.90 8.39
C VAL A 134 2.35 -21.00 8.21
N LYS A 135 2.77 -21.37 7.01
CA LYS A 135 4.17 -21.34 6.57
C LYS A 135 4.29 -20.47 5.33
N ILE A 136 5.32 -19.62 5.29
CA ILE A 136 5.64 -18.84 4.10
C ILE A 136 6.00 -19.81 2.98
N ILE A 137 5.40 -19.61 1.80
CA ILE A 137 5.79 -20.33 0.59
C ILE A 137 6.89 -19.50 -0.08
N PRO A 138 8.14 -20.00 -0.18
CA PRO A 138 9.17 -19.33 -0.96
C PRO A 138 8.76 -19.34 -2.44
N VAL A 139 8.91 -18.19 -3.11
CA VAL A 139 8.72 -18.06 -4.56
C VAL A 139 9.98 -18.46 -5.30
#